data_AF-A0A9X8VBX7-F1
#
_entry.id   AF-A0A9X8VBX7-F1
#
_cell.length_a   1.000
_cell.length_b   1.000
_cell.length_c   1.000
_cell.angle_alpha   90.00
_cell.angle_beta   90.00
_cell.angle_gamma   90.00
#
_symmetry.space_group_name_H-M   'P 1'
#
loop_
_entity.id
_entity.type
_entity.pdbx_description
1 polymer ?
#
loop_
_entity_poly.entity_id
_entity_poly.type
_entity_poly.pdbx_seq_one_letter_code
_entity_poly.pdbx_strand_id
1 'polypeptide(L)' 'IKVVTPFDSQRYLGTWYEIARLDHRFERGLQQVTAHYGPRADGGLKVINRGFNAQKQQWQESEGKAYFIGSPQVAA' A
#
# COMPACT_ATOMS: atom_id res chain seq x y z
N ILE A 1 0.84 15.68 -12.89
CA ILE A 1 -0.02 15.21 -11.77
C ILE A 1 0.37 16.01 -10.53
N LYS A 2 -0.59 16.50 -9.74
CA LYS A 2 -0.30 17.19 -8.47
C LYS A 2 -0.34 16.17 -7.32
N VAL A 3 0.57 16.29 -6.37
CA VAL A 3 0.64 15.44 -5.16
C VAL A 3 0.11 16.19 -3.93
N VAL A 4 -0.22 15.47 -2.86
CA VAL A 4 -0.80 16.06 -1.65
C VAL A 4 0.25 16.79 -0.83
N THR A 5 -0.07 18.01 -0.39
CA THR A 5 0.72 18.81 0.55
C THR A 5 -0.22 19.77 1.31
N PRO A 6 -0.15 19.85 2.65
CA PRO A 6 0.72 19.07 3.53
C PRO A 6 0.23 17.61 3.66
N PHE A 7 1.17 16.67 3.64
CA PHE A 7 0.94 15.26 3.92
C PHE A 7 1.31 14.93 5.36
N ASP A 8 0.50 14.10 6.00
CA ASP A 8 0.73 13.58 7.35
C ASP A 8 0.77 12.05 7.28
N SER A 9 1.98 11.50 7.36
CA SER A 9 2.20 10.06 7.25
C SER A 9 1.60 9.28 8.42
N GLN A 10 1.50 9.87 9.62
CA GLN A 10 0.96 9.20 10.79
C GLN A 10 -0.54 8.91 10.62
N ARG A 11 -1.26 9.86 10.01
CA ARG A 11 -2.69 9.69 9.69
C ARG A 11 -2.94 8.75 8.52
N TYR A 12 -1.92 8.47 7.71
CA TYR A 12 -2.02 7.57 6.57
C TYR A 12 -1.75 6.10 6.93
N LEU A 13 -1.15 5.85 8.10
CA LEU A 13 -0.90 4.51 8.62
C LEU A 13 -2.19 3.69 8.78
N GLY A 14 -2.02 2.38 8.82
CA GLY A 14 -3.12 1.45 8.97
C GLY A 14 -3.55 0.83 7.64
N THR A 15 -4.76 0.31 7.62
CA THR A 15 -5.26 -0.55 6.54
C THR A 15 -6.17 0.21 5.60
N TRP A 16 -5.86 0.12 4.31
CA TRP A 16 -6.67 0.63 3.22
C TRP A 16 -7.24 -0.53 2.42
N TYR A 17 -8.54 -0.42 2.08
CA TYR A 17 -9.22 -1.39 1.23
C TYR A 17 -9.18 -0.91 -0.21
N GLU A 18 -8.77 -1.79 -1.12
CA GLU A 18 -8.78 -1.47 -2.53
C GLU A 18 -10.21 -1.54 -3.09
N ILE A 19 -10.75 -0.38 -3.47
CA ILE A 19 -12.11 -0.27 -4.02
C ILE A 19 -12.11 -0.48 -5.54
N ALA A 20 -11.06 0.00 -6.22
CA ALA A 20 -10.86 -0.18 -7.65
C ALA A 20 -9.37 -0.09 -8.01
N ARG A 21 -8.96 -0.81 -9.04
CA ARG A 21 -7.62 -0.76 -9.63
C ARG A 21 -7.68 -0.87 -11.14
N LEU A 22 -6.64 -0.41 -11.82
CA LEU A 22 -6.40 -0.76 -13.21
C LEU A 22 -5.89 -2.20 -13.27
N ASP A 23 -6.43 -3.02 -14.17
CA ASP A 23 -6.06 -4.43 -14.22
C ASP A 23 -4.58 -4.59 -14.58
N HIS A 24 -3.82 -5.20 -13.69
CA HIS A 24 -2.42 -5.53 -13.89
C HIS A 24 -2.19 -7.03 -13.63
N ARG A 25 -1.23 -7.60 -14.37
CA ARG A 25 -0.98 -9.05 -14.40
C ARG A 25 -0.69 -9.66 -13.02
N PHE A 26 -0.12 -8.91 -12.10
CA PHE A 26 0.30 -9.39 -10.78
C PHE A 26 -0.84 -9.48 -9.75
N GLU A 27 -1.96 -8.79 -9.98
CA GLU A 27 -3.13 -8.77 -9.07
C GLU A 27 -4.35 -9.49 -9.63
N ARG A 28 -4.25 -10.00 -10.87
CA ARG A 28 -5.38 -10.65 -11.54
C ARG A 28 -5.87 -11.85 -10.73
N GLY A 29 -7.15 -11.83 -10.38
CA GLY A 29 -7.81 -12.90 -9.61
C GLY A 29 -7.69 -12.78 -8.08
N LEU A 30 -7.03 -11.75 -7.56
CA LEU A 30 -7.05 -11.43 -6.13
C LEU A 30 -8.28 -10.62 -5.75
N GLN A 31 -8.98 -11.05 -4.71
CA GLN A 31 -10.13 -10.39 -4.10
C GLN A 31 -9.79 -9.89 -2.70
N GLN A 32 -10.64 -9.03 -2.13
CA GLN A 32 -10.49 -8.51 -0.75
C GLN A 32 -9.11 -7.93 -0.50
N VAL A 33 -8.61 -7.16 -1.48
CA VAL A 33 -7.25 -6.64 -1.44
C VAL A 33 -7.14 -5.49 -0.44
N THR A 34 -6.11 -5.55 0.39
CA THR A 34 -5.78 -4.51 1.37
C THR A 34 -4.32 -4.12 1.28
N ALA A 35 -4.04 -2.84 1.49
CA ALA A 35 -2.70 -2.32 1.72
C ALA A 35 -2.58 -1.84 3.17
N HIS A 36 -1.62 -2.37 3.92
CA HIS A 36 -1.33 -1.93 5.28
C HIS A 36 -0.02 -1.14 5.32
N TYR A 37 -0.07 0.08 5.82
CA TYR A 37 1.08 0.96 5.97
C TYR A 37 1.49 1.05 7.44
N GLY A 38 2.74 0.68 7.71
CA GLY A 38 3.36 0.75 9.04
C GLY A 38 4.61 1.62 9.06
N PRO A 39 4.95 2.26 10.18
CA PRO A 39 6.17 3.05 10.30
C PRO A 39 7.40 2.13 10.34
N ARG A 40 8.54 2.63 9.87
CA ARG A 40 9.86 1.98 10.02
C ARG A 40 10.81 2.87 10.79
N ALA A 41 11.76 2.27 11.50
CA ALA A 41 12.78 2.99 12.27
C ALA A 41 13.72 3.82 11.39
N ASP A 42 13.84 3.48 10.09
CA ASP A 42 14.65 4.20 9.11
C ASP A 42 13.91 5.41 8.49
N GLY A 43 12.74 5.78 9.01
CA GLY A 43 11.92 6.88 8.52
C GLY A 43 11.08 6.56 7.27
N GLY A 44 11.20 5.34 6.72
CA GLY A 44 10.34 4.85 5.65
C GLY A 44 9.02 4.26 6.16
N LEU A 45 8.24 3.72 5.22
CA LEU A 45 7.01 2.97 5.50
C LEU A 45 7.16 1.52 5.06
N LYS A 46 6.74 0.59 5.91
CA LYS A 46 6.51 -0.80 5.53
C LYS A 46 5.15 -0.87 4.86
N VAL A 47 5.07 -1.54 3.71
CA VAL A 47 3.83 -1.74 2.96
C VAL A 47 3.57 -3.24 2.89
N ILE A 48 2.38 -3.66 3.32
CA ILE A 48 1.94 -5.05 3.20
C ILE A 48 0.70 -5.06 2.30
N ASN A 49 0.82 -5.60 1.09
CA ASN A 49 -0.32 -5.85 0.23
C ASN A 49 -0.76 -7.30 0.38
N ARG A 50 -2.03 -7.50 0.72
CA ARG A 50 -2.62 -8.82 0.92
C ARG A 50 -3.89 -8.96 0.10
N GLY A 51 -4.08 -10.13 -0.51
CA GLY A 51 -5.29 -10.44 -1.29
C GLY A 51 -5.61 -11.93 -1.26
N PHE A 52 -6.89 -12.27 -1.41
CA PHE A 52 -7.36 -13.63 -1.44
C PHE A 52 -7.43 -14.15 -2.88
N ASN A 53 -6.73 -15.25 -3.16
CA ASN A 53 -6.81 -15.93 -4.46
C ASN A 53 -7.93 -16.97 -4.44
N ALA A 54 -9.04 -16.66 -5.11
CA ALA A 54 -10.22 -17.53 -5.11
C ALA A 54 -10.00 -18.89 -5.81
N GLN A 55 -9.07 -19.00 -6.76
CA GLN A 55 -8.80 -20.26 -7.45
C GLN A 55 -8.02 -21.24 -6.56
N LYS A 56 -7.03 -20.72 -5.83
CA LYS A 56 -6.17 -21.50 -4.93
C LYS A 56 -6.72 -21.56 -3.49
N GLN A 57 -7.81 -20.86 -3.21
CA GLN A 57 -8.43 -20.75 -1.88
C GLN A 57 -7.43 -20.35 -0.78
N GLN A 58 -6.52 -19.41 -1.10
CA GLN A 58 -5.45 -19.02 -0.18
C GLN A 58 -5.20 -17.51 -0.21
N TRP A 59 -4.77 -16.98 0.92
CA TRP A 59 -4.24 -15.63 1.02
C TRP A 59 -2.84 -15.56 0.41
N GLN A 60 -2.59 -14.45 -0.30
CA GLN A 60 -1.28 -14.10 -0.81
C GLN A 60 -0.90 -12.73 -0.25
N GLU A 61 0.37 -12.56 0.04
CA GLU A 61 0.91 -11.33 0.62
C GLU A 61 2.21 -10.96 -0.08
N SER A 62 2.45 -9.66 -0.20
CA SER A 62 3.74 -9.10 -0.61
C SER A 62 4.13 -7.98 0.35
N GLU A 63 5.42 -7.98 0.73
CA GLU A 63 6.01 -6.95 1.59
C GLU A 63 6.88 -6.02 0.75
N GLY A 64 6.69 -4.72 0.95
CA GLY A 64 7.45 -3.65 0.33
C GLY A 64 7.93 -2.60 1.33
N LYS A 65 8.82 -1.73 0.84
CA LYS A 65 9.32 -0.57 1.56
C LYS A 65 9.10 0.67 0.70
N ALA A 66 8.57 1.72 1.29
CA ALA A 66 8.40 3.02 0.66
C ALA A 66 9.23 4.07 1.39
N TYR A 67 9.82 4.99 0.64
CA TYR A 67 10.62 6.10 1.15
C TYR A 67 10.15 7.38 0.47
N PHE A 68 10.12 8.49 1.20
CA PHE A 68 9.87 9.80 0.60
C PHE A 68 11.06 10.19 -0.28
N ILE A 69 10.80 10.74 -1.47
CA ILE A 69 11.85 11.25 -2.36
C ILE A 69 12.34 12.65 -1.95
N GLY A 70 11.65 13.29 -1.00
CA GLY A 70 11.98 14.62 -0.50
C GLY A 70 11.40 14.89 0.89
N SER A 71 10.80 16.07 1.07
CA SER A 71 10.14 16.44 2.33
C SER A 71 9.03 15.44 2.67
N PRO A 72 8.99 14.90 3.90
CA PRO A 72 7.91 14.00 4.36
C PRO A 72 6.52 14.66 4.42
N GLN A 73 6.44 15.99 4.24
CA GLN A 73 5.18 16.73 4.14
C GLN A 73 4.63 16.75 2.70
N VAL A 74 5.32 16.12 1.75
CA VAL A 74 4.89 15.92 0.37
C VAL A 74 4.71 14.42 0.16
N ALA A 75 3.54 13.99 -0.34
CA ALA A 75 3.24 12.58 -0.56
C ALA A 75 3.95 12.01 -1.81
N ALA A 76 5.28 12.11 -1.84
CA ALA A 76 6.13 11.67 -2.95
C ALA A 76 7.40 10.99 -2.46
#